data_AF-A0A6A4ZAV0-F1
#
_entry.id   AF-A0A6A4ZAV0-F1
#
_cell.length_a   1.000
_cell.length_b   1.000
_cell.length_c   1.000
_cell.angle_alpha   90.00
_cell.angle_beta   90.00
_cell.angle_gamma   90.00
#
_symmetry.space_group_name_H-M   'P 1'
#
loop_
_entity.id
_entity.type
_entity.pdbx_description
1 polymer ?
#
loop_
_entity_poly.entity_id
_entity_poly.type
_entity_poly.pdbx_seq_one_letter_code
_entity_poly.pdbx_strand_id
1 'polypeptide(L)'
;MNLRLALAIVVAAAVSSVQAAPTAKPTLAPTVAPTPIPTTRPVTPAPTSVTSAPIPTCARVRKSWEAMTTTEKDTYLSAIALAMDNGMYQKFVWVHQETMSNREAHRTCVFLFWHRKFLLAFENMLRSLGDRYKCVTLPYWDYVQDYSSMQSPQ
;
A
#
# COMPACT_ATOMS: atom_id res chain seq x y z
N MET A 1 12.11 -28.57 58.90
CA MET A 1 13.03 -29.50 58.21
C MET A 1 12.42 -29.84 56.87
N ASN A 2 13.23 -29.72 55.80
CA ASN A 2 12.82 -29.50 54.41
C ASN A 2 11.94 -30.59 53.79
N LEU A 3 10.97 -30.19 52.96
CA LEU A 3 10.44 -31.05 51.91
C LEU A 3 10.33 -30.25 50.60
N ARG A 4 11.23 -30.58 49.66
CA ARG A 4 11.06 -30.28 48.23
C ARG A 4 10.13 -31.34 47.66
N LEU A 5 9.08 -30.94 46.93
CA LEU A 5 8.66 -31.68 45.74
C LEU A 5 7.77 -30.80 44.86
N ALA A 6 8.23 -30.59 43.62
CA ALA A 6 7.44 -30.06 42.53
C ALA A 6 6.43 -31.12 42.08
N LEU A 7 5.22 -30.71 41.67
CA LEU A 7 4.41 -31.51 40.76
C LEU A 7 3.66 -30.63 39.77
N ALA A 8 3.77 -31.04 38.52
CA ALA A 8 3.40 -30.33 37.31
C ALA A 8 1.88 -30.15 37.17
N ILE A 9 1.49 -28.97 36.69
CA ILE A 9 0.13 -28.68 36.24
C ILE A 9 -0.07 -29.38 34.89
N VAL A 10 -0.90 -30.42 34.91
CA VAL A 10 -1.45 -31.05 33.70
C VAL A 10 -2.56 -30.13 33.17
N VAL A 11 -2.32 -29.47 32.03
CA VAL A 11 -3.40 -28.83 31.26
C VAL A 11 -3.87 -29.83 30.21
N ALA A 12 -5.10 -30.32 30.39
CA ALA A 12 -5.77 -31.21 29.46
C ALA A 12 -6.06 -30.49 28.13
N ALA A 13 -5.62 -31.09 27.01
CA ALA A 13 -6.02 -30.67 25.68
C ALA A 13 -7.43 -31.20 25.38
N ALA A 14 -8.37 -30.29 25.10
CA ALA A 14 -9.70 -30.66 24.60
C ALA A 14 -9.60 -30.97 23.09
N VAL A 15 -9.93 -32.21 22.71
CA VAL A 15 -10.07 -32.63 21.31
C VAL A 15 -11.56 -32.63 20.99
N SER A 16 -12.04 -31.63 20.25
CA SER A 16 -13.39 -31.64 19.68
C SER A 16 -13.40 -32.46 18.39
N SER A 17 -14.14 -33.56 18.39
CA SER A 17 -14.46 -34.35 17.21
C SER A 17 -15.41 -33.57 16.29
N VAL A 18 -15.00 -33.35 15.03
CA VAL A 18 -15.88 -32.82 13.98
C VAL A 18 -16.71 -33.97 13.42
N GLN A 19 -18.00 -33.97 13.71
CA GLN A 19 -18.97 -34.89 13.13
C GLN A 19 -19.22 -34.50 11.65
N ALA A 20 -19.05 -35.43 10.72
CA ALA A 20 -19.39 -35.22 9.31
C ALA A 20 -20.92 -35.12 9.12
N ALA A 21 -21.37 -34.11 8.38
CA ALA A 21 -22.78 -33.85 8.07
C ALA A 21 -23.36 -34.87 7.07
N PRO A 22 -24.68 -35.16 7.12
CA PRO A 22 -25.32 -36.12 6.22
C PRO A 22 -25.49 -35.55 4.80
N THR A 23 -25.31 -36.42 3.80
CA THR A 23 -25.38 -36.12 2.37
C THR A 23 -26.81 -35.76 1.92
N ALA A 24 -26.97 -34.64 1.22
CA ALA A 24 -28.25 -34.23 0.65
C ALA A 24 -28.66 -35.09 -0.57
N LYS A 25 -29.95 -35.38 -0.68
CA LYS A 25 -30.61 -36.17 -1.76
C LYS A 25 -30.59 -35.39 -3.12
N PRO A 26 -30.58 -36.07 -4.28
CA PRO A 26 -30.46 -35.40 -5.59
C PRO A 26 -31.64 -34.46 -5.89
N THR A 27 -31.33 -33.22 -6.24
CA THR A 27 -32.28 -32.18 -6.68
C THR A 27 -32.68 -32.42 -8.15
N LEU A 28 -33.98 -32.42 -8.45
CA LEU A 28 -34.52 -32.49 -9.81
C LEU A 28 -34.19 -31.21 -10.59
N ALA A 29 -33.88 -31.36 -11.89
CA ALA A 29 -33.52 -30.26 -12.79
C ALA A 29 -34.63 -29.20 -12.93
N PRO A 30 -34.29 -27.90 -13.08
CA PRO A 30 -35.28 -26.85 -13.26
C PRO A 30 -35.84 -26.79 -14.69
N THR A 31 -37.17 -26.80 -14.81
CA THR A 31 -37.92 -26.47 -16.03
C THR A 31 -37.76 -24.98 -16.36
N VAL A 32 -37.30 -24.65 -17.57
CA VAL A 32 -37.18 -23.26 -18.04
C VAL A 32 -38.57 -22.74 -18.42
N ALA A 33 -39.09 -21.79 -17.66
CA ALA A 33 -40.26 -21.00 -18.03
C ALA A 33 -39.83 -19.86 -19.00
N PRO A 34 -40.63 -19.52 -20.03
CA PRO A 34 -40.28 -18.42 -20.95
C PRO A 34 -40.38 -17.05 -20.25
N THR A 35 -39.35 -16.24 -20.45
CA THR A 35 -39.22 -14.88 -19.89
C THR A 35 -40.18 -13.90 -20.57
N PRO A 36 -40.96 -13.08 -19.84
CA PRO A 36 -41.72 -11.98 -20.43
C PRO A 36 -40.79 -10.82 -20.83
N ILE A 37 -41.13 -10.17 -21.95
CA ILE A 37 -40.40 -9.06 -22.57
C ILE A 37 -40.32 -7.85 -21.61
N PRO A 38 -39.18 -7.13 -21.53
CA PRO A 38 -39.05 -5.96 -20.66
C PRO A 38 -39.89 -4.77 -21.15
N THR A 39 -40.82 -4.30 -20.31
CA THR A 39 -41.47 -2.99 -20.46
C THR A 39 -40.48 -1.86 -20.13
N THR A 40 -40.26 -0.95 -21.07
CA THR A 40 -39.38 0.21 -20.91
C THR A 40 -39.91 1.17 -19.84
N ARG A 41 -39.12 1.39 -18.78
CA ARG A 41 -39.39 2.36 -17.71
C ARG A 41 -39.03 3.79 -18.20
N PRO A 42 -39.77 4.84 -17.82
CA PRO A 42 -39.40 6.23 -18.13
C PRO A 42 -38.03 6.59 -17.50
N VAL A 43 -37.17 7.23 -18.29
CA VAL A 43 -35.82 7.66 -17.89
C VAL A 43 -35.90 8.99 -17.14
N THR A 44 -35.57 8.99 -15.85
CA THR A 44 -35.32 10.19 -15.05
C THR A 44 -34.02 10.86 -15.51
N PRO A 45 -33.97 12.20 -15.72
CA PRO A 45 -32.73 12.87 -16.12
C PRO A 45 -31.68 12.81 -15.01
N ALA A 46 -30.43 12.59 -15.40
CA ALA A 46 -29.27 12.42 -14.54
C ALA A 46 -28.96 13.66 -13.67
N PRO A 47 -28.37 13.49 -12.47
CA PRO A 47 -27.93 14.59 -11.64
C PRO A 47 -26.74 15.35 -12.27
N THR A 48 -26.73 16.64 -11.98
CA THR A 48 -25.82 17.70 -12.40
C THR A 48 -24.34 17.31 -12.36
N SER A 49 -23.63 17.70 -13.42
CA SER A 49 -22.19 17.59 -13.64
C SER A 49 -21.36 17.87 -12.37
N VAL A 50 -20.66 16.85 -11.88
CA VAL A 50 -19.61 17.03 -10.88
C VAL A 50 -18.42 17.68 -11.60
N THR A 51 -18.19 18.97 -11.40
CA THR A 51 -16.98 19.64 -11.88
C THR A 51 -15.77 18.99 -11.22
N SER A 52 -15.09 18.11 -11.95
CA SER A 52 -13.81 17.53 -11.51
C SER A 52 -12.80 18.66 -11.35
N ALA A 53 -12.23 18.82 -10.15
CA ALA A 53 -11.12 19.74 -9.93
C ALA A 53 -10.00 19.44 -10.94
N PRO A 54 -9.35 20.47 -11.52
CA PRO A 54 -8.29 20.26 -12.49
C PRO A 54 -7.13 19.50 -11.84
N ILE A 55 -6.80 18.32 -12.39
CA ILE A 55 -5.63 17.55 -11.97
C ILE A 55 -4.40 18.44 -12.24
N PRO A 56 -3.56 18.74 -11.24
CA PRO A 56 -2.35 19.50 -11.47
C PRO A 56 -1.47 18.76 -12.48
N THR A 57 -1.27 19.38 -13.65
CA THR A 57 -0.51 18.86 -14.80
C THR A 57 1.00 18.97 -14.60
N CYS A 58 1.48 18.61 -13.41
CA CYS A 58 2.91 18.54 -13.13
C CYS A 58 3.45 17.19 -13.60
N ALA A 59 4.38 17.20 -14.55
CA ALA A 59 5.11 16.01 -14.98
C ALA A 59 5.88 15.40 -13.79
N ARG A 60 5.87 14.07 -13.67
CA ARG A 60 6.64 13.33 -12.65
C ARG A 60 8.04 13.02 -13.17
N VAL A 61 8.91 14.03 -13.18
CA VAL A 61 10.32 13.88 -13.55
C VAL A 61 11.16 13.82 -12.28
N ARG A 62 11.73 12.64 -11.98
CA ARG A 62 12.64 12.48 -10.85
C ARG A 62 14.02 13.00 -11.23
N LYS A 63 14.60 13.82 -10.36
CA LYS A 63 15.94 14.40 -10.52
C LYS A 63 16.90 13.80 -9.50
N SER A 64 18.19 13.83 -9.81
CA SER A 64 19.20 13.61 -8.78
C SER A 64 19.07 14.70 -7.72
N TRP A 65 19.39 14.38 -6.47
CA TRP A 65 19.37 15.36 -5.38
C TRP A 65 20.21 16.59 -5.74
N GLU A 66 21.39 16.39 -6.34
CA GLU A 66 22.27 17.47 -6.76
C GLU A 66 21.68 18.36 -7.86
N ALA A 67 20.86 17.81 -8.75
CA ALA A 67 20.20 18.58 -9.82
C ALA A 67 18.92 19.30 -9.37
N MET A 68 18.50 19.16 -8.11
CA MET A 68 17.35 19.89 -7.58
C MET A 68 17.73 21.32 -7.17
N THR A 69 16.83 22.25 -7.46
CA THR A 69 16.90 23.62 -6.93
C THR A 69 16.69 23.64 -5.41
N THR A 70 17.15 24.69 -4.73
CA THR A 70 16.92 24.89 -3.29
C THR A 70 15.44 24.82 -2.94
N THR A 71 14.57 25.47 -3.72
CA THR A 71 13.12 25.44 -3.49
C THR A 71 12.52 24.04 -3.63
N GLU A 72 13.00 23.23 -4.57
CA GLU A 72 12.55 21.83 -4.70
C GLU A 72 13.01 21.00 -3.50
N LYS A 73 14.26 21.18 -3.04
CA LYS A 73 14.80 20.51 -1.84
C LYS A 73 13.99 20.90 -0.60
N ASP A 74 13.75 22.19 -0.38
CA ASP A 74 12.97 22.70 0.75
C ASP A 74 11.54 22.16 0.74
N THR A 75 10.91 22.12 -0.43
CA THR A 75 9.55 21.59 -0.58
C THR A 75 9.50 20.09 -0.30
N TYR A 76 10.49 19.32 -0.77
CA TYR A 76 10.59 17.89 -0.47
C TYR A 76 10.82 17.65 1.02
N LEU A 77 11.78 18.34 1.64
CA LEU A 77 12.10 18.19 3.05
C LEU A 77 10.91 18.56 3.94
N SER A 78 10.21 19.66 3.63
CA SER A 78 9.03 20.05 4.40
C SER A 78 7.86 19.07 4.20
N ALA A 79 7.73 18.44 3.03
CA ALA A 79 6.74 17.38 2.81
C ALA A 79 7.05 16.13 3.66
N ILE A 80 8.32 15.74 3.74
CA ILE A 80 8.77 14.61 4.56
C ILE A 80 8.52 14.89 6.05
N ALA A 81 8.92 16.07 6.54
CA ALA A 81 8.68 16.48 7.92
C ALA A 81 7.18 16.41 8.27
N LEU A 82 6.33 16.99 7.43
CA LEU A 82 4.87 16.94 7.64
C LEU A 82 4.31 15.51 7.57
N ALA A 83 4.85 14.64 6.71
CA ALA A 83 4.47 13.23 6.67
C ALA A 83 4.88 12.48 7.95
N MET A 84 6.01 12.84 8.56
CA MET A 84 6.46 12.29 9.84
C MET A 84 5.57 12.78 10.99
N ASP A 85 5.29 14.08 11.06
CA ASP A 85 4.42 14.69 12.08
C ASP A 85 3.01 14.07 12.06
N ASN A 86 2.49 13.79 10.87
CA ASN A 86 1.19 13.14 10.68
C ASN A 86 1.23 11.60 10.86
N GLY A 87 2.39 11.02 11.19
CA GLY A 87 2.58 9.57 11.33
C GLY A 87 2.47 8.76 10.04
N MET A 88 2.35 9.42 8.88
CA MET A 88 2.21 8.75 7.57
C MET A 88 3.51 8.13 7.10
N TYR A 89 4.65 8.75 7.39
CA TYR A 89 5.96 8.18 7.11
C TYR A 89 6.13 6.81 7.80
N GLN A 90 5.76 6.74 9.07
CA GLN A 90 5.86 5.52 9.87
C GLN A 90 4.99 4.37 9.32
N LYS A 91 3.82 4.69 8.74
CA LYS A 91 2.99 3.67 8.09
C LYS A 91 3.69 3.00 6.91
N PHE A 92 4.46 3.75 6.12
CA PHE A 92 5.23 3.18 5.02
C PHE A 92 6.41 2.32 5.51
N VAL A 93 7.06 2.71 6.61
CA VAL A 93 8.04 1.87 7.29
C VAL A 93 7.41 0.54 7.71
N TRP A 94 6.22 0.58 8.31
CA TRP A 94 5.49 -0.61 8.74
C TRP A 94 5.07 -1.49 7.56
N VAL A 95 4.54 -0.91 6.48
CA VAL A 95 4.19 -1.66 5.26
C VAL A 95 5.39 -2.41 4.72
N HIS A 96 6.59 -1.83 4.73
CA HIS A 96 7.79 -2.51 4.26
C HIS A 96 8.33 -3.58 5.23
N GLN A 97 8.13 -3.39 6.54
CA GLN A 97 8.63 -4.28 7.60
C GLN A 97 7.68 -5.43 7.94
N GLU A 98 6.39 -5.29 7.64
CA GLU A 98 5.38 -6.33 7.87
C GLU A 98 5.83 -7.64 7.20
N THR A 99 5.67 -8.77 7.91
CA THR A 99 6.32 -10.04 7.57
C THR A 99 5.93 -10.55 6.18
N MET A 100 4.65 -10.49 5.82
CA MET A 100 4.19 -10.96 4.50
C MET A 100 4.64 -10.01 3.41
N SER A 101 4.47 -8.71 3.62
CA SER A 101 4.89 -7.66 2.69
C SER A 101 6.39 -7.70 2.42
N ASN A 102 7.21 -7.90 3.47
CA ASN A 102 8.65 -8.03 3.34
C ASN A 102 9.06 -9.26 2.49
N ARG A 103 8.37 -10.39 2.70
CA ARG A 103 8.59 -11.63 1.94
C ARG A 103 8.18 -11.48 0.47
N GLU A 104 7.16 -10.69 0.18
CA GLU A 104 6.80 -10.34 -1.20
C GLU A 104 7.86 -9.43 -1.83
N ALA A 105 8.33 -8.43 -1.08
CA ALA A 105 9.24 -7.40 -1.53
C ALA A 105 10.67 -7.90 -1.81
N HIS A 106 11.16 -8.89 -1.06
CA HIS A 106 12.57 -9.30 -1.08
C HIS A 106 12.75 -10.76 -1.46
N ARG A 107 13.89 -11.06 -2.10
CA ARG A 107 14.29 -12.44 -2.49
C ARG A 107 13.31 -13.11 -3.46
N THR A 108 12.61 -12.30 -4.25
CA THR A 108 11.65 -12.76 -5.27
C THR A 108 11.96 -12.07 -6.61
N CYS A 109 11.39 -12.61 -7.70
CA CYS A 109 11.47 -11.98 -9.03
C CYS A 109 10.69 -10.64 -9.09
N VAL A 110 9.87 -10.34 -8.09
CA VAL A 110 9.06 -9.11 -8.05
C VAL A 110 9.72 -7.97 -7.29
N PHE A 111 10.98 -8.13 -6.84
CA PHE A 111 11.73 -7.12 -6.08
C PHE A 111 11.59 -5.70 -6.68
N LEU A 112 11.95 -5.54 -7.97
CA LEU A 112 11.90 -4.23 -8.62
C LEU A 112 10.47 -3.69 -8.75
N PHE A 113 9.50 -4.56 -9.04
CA PHE A 113 8.11 -4.16 -9.23
C PHE A 113 7.44 -3.74 -7.92
N TRP A 114 7.70 -4.48 -6.84
CA TRP A 114 7.19 -4.17 -5.50
C TRP A 114 7.73 -2.81 -5.02
N HIS A 115 9.04 -2.59 -5.14
CA HIS A 115 9.66 -1.32 -4.71
C HIS A 115 9.23 -0.15 -5.59
N ARG A 116 9.05 -0.36 -6.91
CA ARG A 116 8.50 0.67 -7.80
C ARG A 116 7.09 1.09 -7.39
N LYS A 117 6.23 0.14 -7.03
CA LYS A 117 4.87 0.40 -6.51
C LYS A 117 4.94 1.13 -5.16
N PHE A 118 5.82 0.69 -4.26
CA PHE A 118 6.03 1.32 -2.96
C PHE A 118 6.44 2.80 -3.10
N LEU A 119 7.42 3.10 -3.95
CA LEU A 119 7.88 4.46 -4.21
C LEU A 119 6.79 5.33 -4.85
N LEU A 120 5.95 4.78 -5.74
CA LEU A 120 4.82 5.52 -6.31
C LEU A 120 3.77 5.84 -5.25
N ALA A 121 3.45 4.87 -4.39
CA ALA A 121 2.52 5.08 -3.27
C ALA A 121 3.06 6.13 -2.29
N PHE A 122 4.35 6.08 -1.97
CA PHE A 122 5.00 7.05 -1.08
C PHE A 122 4.97 8.47 -1.69
N GLU A 123 5.30 8.61 -2.97
CA GLU A 123 5.20 9.89 -3.67
C GLU A 123 3.77 10.44 -3.68
N ASN A 124 2.77 9.58 -3.91
CA ASN A 124 1.36 9.99 -3.89
C ASN A 124 0.90 10.43 -2.50
N MET A 125 1.39 9.78 -1.43
CA MET A 125 1.14 10.22 -0.06
C MET A 125 1.71 11.62 0.17
N LEU A 126 2.95 11.90 -0.25
CA LEU A 126 3.52 13.25 -0.14
C LEU A 126 2.69 14.28 -0.92
N ARG A 127 2.24 13.93 -2.12
CA ARG A 127 1.40 14.81 -2.95
C ARG A 127 0.00 15.04 -2.36
N SER A 128 -0.49 14.15 -1.50
CA SER A 128 -1.77 14.32 -0.81
C SER A 128 -1.73 15.27 0.40
N LEU A 129 -0.54 15.73 0.82
CA LEU A 129 -0.36 16.62 1.97
C LEU A 129 -0.88 18.06 1.75
N GLY A 130 -1.34 18.38 0.54
CA GLY A 130 -1.93 19.68 0.20
C GLY A 130 -1.37 20.28 -1.09
N ASP A 131 -1.93 21.42 -1.50
CA ASP A 131 -1.63 22.06 -2.79
C ASP A 131 -0.15 22.41 -2.99
N ARG A 132 0.57 22.72 -1.91
CA ARG A 132 2.02 22.96 -1.93
C ARG A 132 2.80 21.75 -2.44
N TYR A 133 2.34 20.55 -2.14
CA TYR A 133 3.06 19.31 -2.40
C TYR A 133 2.55 18.57 -3.64
N LYS A 134 1.49 19.08 -4.28
CA LYS A 134 0.82 18.43 -5.41
C LYS A 134 1.72 18.10 -6.59
N CYS A 135 2.91 18.71 -6.67
CA CYS A 135 3.91 18.51 -7.72
C CYS A 135 5.24 17.92 -7.21
N VAL A 136 5.33 17.51 -5.94
CA VAL A 136 6.52 16.83 -5.41
C VAL A 136 6.77 15.52 -6.16
N THR A 137 8.04 15.25 -6.40
CA THR A 137 8.58 13.99 -6.94
C THR A 137 9.68 13.49 -6.01
N LEU A 138 9.86 12.17 -5.89
CA LEU A 138 10.97 11.64 -5.10
C LEU A 138 12.30 11.90 -5.81
N PRO A 139 13.32 12.45 -5.12
CA PRO A 139 14.67 12.51 -5.66
C PRO A 139 15.35 11.14 -5.65
N TYR A 140 16.48 11.05 -6.33
CA TYR A 140 17.43 9.96 -6.16
C TYR A 140 18.83 10.51 -5.83
N TRP A 141 19.64 9.70 -5.15
CA TRP A 141 21.06 9.98 -4.97
C TRP A 141 21.84 9.24 -6.06
N ASP A 142 22.70 9.96 -6.79
CA ASP A 142 23.53 9.37 -7.82
C ASP A 142 24.82 8.84 -7.20
N TYR A 143 24.71 7.68 -6.55
CA TYR A 143 25.83 7.10 -5.82
C TYR A 143 27.07 6.88 -6.69
N VAL A 144 26.92 6.65 -8.00
CA VAL A 144 28.07 6.46 -8.91
C VAL A 144 28.85 7.77 -9.03
N GLN A 145 28.13 8.86 -9.28
CA GLN A 145 28.73 10.19 -9.39
C GLN A 145 29.30 10.65 -8.03
N ASP A 146 28.55 10.48 -6.95
CA ASP A 146 28.96 10.88 -5.60
C ASP A 146 30.17 10.08 -5.10
N TYR A 147 30.24 8.78 -5.43
CA TYR A 147 31.39 7.96 -5.10
C TYR A 147 32.65 8.35 -5.88
N SER A 148 32.50 8.79 -7.14
CA SER A 148 33.63 9.24 -7.96
C SER A 148 34.24 10.54 -7.44
N SER A 149 33.42 11.47 -6.95
CA SER A 149 33.90 12.75 -6.39
C SER A 149 34.59 12.58 -5.05
N MET A 150 34.17 11.62 -4.21
CA MET A 150 34.85 11.30 -2.94
C MET A 150 36.26 10.73 -3.12
N GLN A 151 36.55 10.07 -4.24
CA GLN A 151 37.86 9.49 -4.52
C GLN A 151 38.86 10.50 -5.12
N SER A 152 38.36 11.65 -5.58
CA SER A 152 39.18 12.71 -6.17
C SER A 152 39.30 13.83 -5.15
N PRO A 153 40.38 13.90 -4.34
CA PRO A 153 40.57 15.03 -3.43
C PRO A 153 40.57 16.34 -4.25
N GLN A 154 39.77 17.31 -3.82
CA GLN A 154 39.75 18.66 -4.39
C GLN A 154 41.03 19.43 -4.07
#